data_AF-E0SCT2-F1
#
_entry.id   AF-E0SCT2-F1
#
_cell.length_a   1.000
_cell.length_b   1.000
_cell.length_c   1.000
_cell.angle_alpha   90.00
_cell.angle_beta   90.00
_cell.angle_gamma   90.00
#
_symmetry.space_group_name_H-M   'P 1'
#
loop_
_entity.id
_entity.type
_entity.pdbx_description
1 polymer ?
#
loop_
_entity_poly.entity_id
_entity_poly.type
_entity_poly.pdbx_seq_one_letter_code
_entity_poly.pdbx_strand_id
1 'polypeptide(L)'
;MACYTAGVKNHADRCRLTPCTIEKYRGFTVNVGRMAEDWSTAMNERKRLLKRYQAHHDRKMAEHRAWAATGYDPQHRPPLEPYPDELRGLQCCATTRAGTPCKRTDIYRNGRCKYHGGKSTGAKTPEGKARQLAGYRRWLENKRKNEAATA
;
A
#
# COMPACT_ATOMS: atom_id res chain seq x y z
N MET A 1 -12.01 44.14 2.43
CA MET A 1 -11.16 44.93 3.35
C MET A 1 -10.85 44.07 4.56
N ALA A 2 -9.55 43.92 4.88
CA ALA A 2 -8.88 43.47 6.13
C ALA A 2 -9.64 42.53 7.09
N CYS A 3 -9.07 41.40 7.55
CA CYS A 3 -7.88 41.42 8.40
C CYS A 3 -6.95 40.21 8.16
N TYR A 4 -5.76 40.54 7.68
CA TYR A 4 -4.51 39.87 8.01
C TYR A 4 -4.22 40.16 9.49
N THR A 5 -4.16 39.14 10.37
CA THR A 5 -3.34 39.04 11.60
C THR A 5 -3.94 38.02 12.57
N ALA A 6 -3.49 36.77 12.49
CA ALA A 6 -3.25 35.89 13.65
C ALA A 6 -2.70 34.56 13.11
N GLY A 7 -1.46 34.25 13.47
CA GLY A 7 -0.78 33.02 13.06
C GLY A 7 -1.43 31.78 13.68
N VAL A 8 -2.28 31.10 12.92
CA VAL A 8 -2.76 29.75 13.24
C VAL A 8 -2.12 28.78 12.26
N LYS A 9 -1.03 28.14 12.71
CA LYS A 9 -0.16 27.29 11.88
C LYS A 9 -0.64 25.85 11.72
N ASN A 10 -1.73 25.43 12.36
CA ASN A 10 -2.13 24.03 12.39
C ASN A 10 -3.63 23.80 12.17
N HIS A 11 -3.94 22.71 11.48
CA HIS A 11 -5.28 22.23 11.11
C HIS A 11 -6.21 21.94 12.32
N ALA A 12 -5.65 21.80 13.52
CA ALA A 12 -6.35 21.34 14.73
C ALA A 12 -7.54 22.21 15.14
N ASP A 13 -7.51 23.52 14.85
CA ASP A 13 -8.50 24.46 15.36
C ASP A 13 -9.79 24.54 14.53
N ARG A 14 -9.85 23.86 13.37
CA ARG A 14 -10.93 24.03 12.39
C ARG A 14 -12.01 22.94 12.41
N CYS A 15 -11.91 21.95 13.30
CA CYS A 15 -12.66 20.69 13.16
C CYS A 15 -13.72 20.46 14.27
N ARG A 16 -14.59 21.43 14.56
CA ARG A 16 -15.64 21.28 15.60
C ARG A 16 -17.04 20.85 15.13
N LEU A 17 -17.29 20.61 13.84
CA LEU A 17 -18.68 20.40 13.38
C LEU A 17 -18.94 19.20 12.43
N THR A 18 -18.01 18.27 12.26
CA THR A 18 -18.32 16.96 11.65
C THR A 18 -17.40 15.86 12.20
N PRO A 19 -17.91 14.66 12.56
CA PRO A 19 -17.09 13.60 13.15
C PRO A 19 -16.25 12.91 12.07
N CYS A 20 -15.09 13.49 11.77
CA CYS A 20 -14.06 12.86 10.96
C CYS A 20 -13.29 11.87 11.82
N THR A 21 -13.31 10.59 11.45
CA THR A 21 -12.62 9.44 12.06
C THR A 21 -11.07 9.50 12.02
N ILE A 22 -10.48 10.69 12.17
CA ILE A 22 -9.03 10.94 12.25
C ILE A 22 -8.52 10.92 13.70
N GLU A 23 -9.42 10.98 14.69
CA GLU A 23 -9.06 11.09 16.11
C GLU A 23 -8.84 9.77 16.87
N LYS A 24 -8.73 8.61 16.20
CA LYS A 24 -8.41 7.35 16.90
C LYS A 24 -6.92 7.11 17.16
N TYR A 25 -6.02 8.01 16.76
CA TYR A 25 -4.57 7.72 16.79
C TYR A 25 -3.68 8.76 17.50
N ARG A 26 -4.23 9.70 18.28
CA ARG A 26 -3.38 10.72 18.95
C ARG A 26 -3.74 11.11 20.39
N GLY A 27 -4.48 10.29 21.15
CA GLY A 27 -4.82 10.70 22.52
C GLY A 27 -5.30 9.63 23.50
N PHE A 28 -4.95 8.36 23.31
CA PHE A 28 -5.26 7.35 24.32
C PHE A 28 -3.95 6.76 24.81
N THR A 29 -3.64 6.94 26.10
CA THR A 29 -2.81 5.99 26.85
C THR A 29 -3.57 4.67 26.97
N VAL A 30 -3.86 4.03 25.84
CA VAL A 30 -4.23 2.62 25.81
C VAL A 30 -2.95 1.81 25.77
N ASN A 31 -2.96 0.75 26.55
CA ASN A 31 -1.93 -0.28 26.64
C ASN A 31 -1.31 -0.58 25.25
N VAL A 32 -0.10 -0.07 25.02
CA VAL A 32 0.59 -0.05 23.72
C VAL A 32 0.82 -1.47 23.18
N GLY A 33 0.88 -2.47 24.08
CA GLY A 33 1.03 -3.89 23.75
C GLY A 33 -0.16 -4.44 22.94
N ARG A 34 -1.39 -4.20 23.39
CA ARG A 34 -2.60 -4.77 22.75
C ARG A 34 -2.82 -4.21 21.33
N MET A 35 -2.59 -2.91 21.13
CA MET A 35 -2.69 -2.30 19.80
C MET A 35 -1.61 -2.79 18.83
N ALA A 36 -0.40 -3.09 19.32
CA ALA A 36 0.68 -3.62 18.50
C ALA A 36 0.41 -5.07 18.06
N GLU A 37 -0.15 -5.89 18.95
CA GLU A 37 -0.58 -7.28 18.68
C GLU A 37 -1.72 -7.33 17.66
N ASP A 38 -2.72 -6.46 17.81
CA ASP A 38 -3.85 -6.33 16.87
C ASP A 38 -3.36 -5.92 15.46
N TRP A 39 -2.37 -5.02 15.38
CA TRP A 39 -1.81 -4.55 14.11
C TRP A 39 -0.92 -5.60 13.44
N SER A 40 -0.10 -6.30 14.22
CA SER A 40 0.73 -7.41 13.74
C SER A 40 -0.15 -8.53 13.15
N THR A 41 -1.21 -8.90 13.87
CA THR A 41 -2.20 -9.88 13.43
C THR A 41 -2.90 -9.43 12.14
N ALA A 42 -3.38 -8.19 12.08
CA ALA A 42 -4.02 -7.64 10.88
C ALA A 42 -3.07 -7.60 9.68
N MET A 43 -1.79 -7.28 9.86
CA MET A 43 -0.79 -7.29 8.78
C MET A 43 -0.42 -8.70 8.32
N ASN A 44 -0.37 -9.67 9.24
CA ASN A 44 -0.16 -11.07 8.91
C ASN A 44 -1.33 -11.62 8.09
N GLU A 45 -2.57 -11.32 8.50
CA GLU A 45 -3.76 -11.68 7.74
C GLU A 45 -3.76 -11.02 6.37
N ARG A 46 -3.43 -9.73 6.29
CA ARG A 46 -3.25 -9.05 5.01
C ARG A 46 -2.19 -9.73 4.13
N LYS A 47 -1.07 -10.18 4.70
CA LYS A 47 -0.03 -10.90 3.95
C LYS A 47 -0.55 -12.23 3.41
N ARG A 48 -1.37 -12.95 4.18
CA ARG A 48 -2.07 -14.17 3.74
C ARG A 48 -3.01 -13.87 2.57
N LEU A 49 -3.89 -12.87 2.72
CA LEU A 49 -4.81 -12.45 1.66
C LEU A 49 -4.07 -11.97 0.41
N LEU A 50 -2.95 -11.26 0.56
CA LEU A 50 -2.16 -10.80 -0.57
C LEU A 50 -1.55 -11.96 -1.37
N LYS A 51 -1.10 -13.03 -0.71
CA LYS A 51 -0.64 -14.24 -1.42
C LYS A 51 -1.77 -14.86 -2.25
N ARG A 52 -2.98 -14.97 -1.67
CA ARG A 52 -4.17 -15.48 -2.37
C ARG A 52 -4.59 -14.57 -3.54
N TYR A 53 -4.56 -13.25 -3.32
CA TYR A 53 -4.79 -12.24 -4.35
C TYR A 53 -3.81 -12.38 -5.52
N GLN A 54 -2.52 -12.56 -5.23
CA GLN A 54 -1.48 -12.78 -6.24
C GLN A 54 -1.73 -14.05 -7.03
N ALA A 55 -2.04 -15.16 -6.35
CA ALA A 55 -2.35 -16.43 -7.00
C ALA A 55 -3.59 -16.33 -7.91
N HIS A 56 -4.65 -15.67 -7.45
CA HIS A 56 -5.85 -15.42 -8.27
C HIS A 56 -5.52 -14.58 -9.50
N HIS A 57 -4.74 -13.50 -9.34
CA HIS A 57 -4.31 -12.65 -10.44
C HIS A 57 -3.43 -13.42 -11.43
N ASP A 58 -2.51 -14.29 -10.96
CA ASP A 58 -1.65 -15.11 -11.81
C ASP A 58 -2.46 -16.13 -12.62
N ARG A 59 -3.40 -16.81 -11.96
CA ARG A 59 -4.32 -17.75 -12.62
C ARG A 59 -5.10 -17.06 -13.73
N LYS A 60 -5.72 -15.92 -13.43
CA LYS A 60 -6.51 -15.15 -14.42
C LYS A 60 -5.64 -14.65 -15.57
N MET A 61 -4.42 -14.21 -15.30
CA MET A 61 -3.47 -13.82 -16.35
C MET A 61 -3.04 -15.02 -17.21
N ALA A 62 -2.87 -16.21 -16.62
CA ALA A 62 -2.54 -17.43 -17.36
C ALA A 62 -3.71 -17.89 -18.25
N GLU A 63 -4.94 -17.91 -17.72
CA GLU A 63 -6.17 -18.18 -18.47
C GLU A 63 -6.30 -17.22 -19.67
N HIS A 64 -6.14 -15.93 -19.44
CA HIS A 64 -6.20 -14.93 -20.51
C HIS A 64 -5.07 -15.11 -21.53
N ARG A 65 -3.86 -15.48 -21.11
CA ARG A 65 -2.75 -15.77 -22.03
C ARG A 65 -3.02 -17.00 -22.89
N ALA A 66 -3.62 -18.04 -22.32
CA ALA A 66 -4.01 -19.24 -23.07
C ALA A 66 -5.07 -18.90 -24.12
N TRP A 67 -6.10 -18.12 -23.76
CA TRP A 67 -7.12 -17.66 -24.71
C TRP A 67 -6.55 -16.73 -25.79
N ALA A 68 -5.63 -15.84 -25.44
CA ALA A 68 -4.94 -15.01 -26.41
C ALA A 68 -4.12 -15.86 -27.41
N ALA A 69 -3.52 -16.97 -26.97
CA ALA A 69 -2.77 -17.88 -27.83
C ALA A 69 -3.65 -18.62 -28.85
N THR A 70 -4.97 -18.74 -28.63
CA THR A 70 -5.92 -19.30 -29.61
C THR A 70 -6.42 -18.25 -30.61
N GLY A 71 -5.90 -17.01 -30.56
CA GLY A 71 -6.44 -15.91 -31.35
C GLY A 71 -7.79 -15.41 -30.82
N TYR A 72 -8.06 -15.61 -29.54
CA TYR A 72 -9.33 -15.25 -28.88
C TYR A 72 -10.55 -16.03 -29.40
N ASP A 73 -10.36 -17.28 -29.82
CA ASP A 73 -11.45 -18.16 -30.21
C ASP A 73 -12.52 -18.23 -29.09
N PRO A 74 -13.80 -17.89 -29.37
CA PRO A 74 -14.88 -17.97 -28.39
C PRO A 74 -15.05 -19.34 -27.74
N GLN A 75 -14.71 -20.45 -28.42
CA GLN A 75 -14.80 -21.81 -27.87
C GLN A 75 -13.81 -22.04 -26.71
N HIS A 76 -12.68 -21.32 -26.75
CA HIS A 76 -11.60 -21.40 -25.75
C HIS A 76 -11.67 -20.28 -24.71
N ARG A 77 -12.79 -19.53 -24.65
CA ARG A 77 -12.96 -18.45 -23.69
C ARG A 77 -12.93 -18.99 -22.25
N PRO A 78 -12.10 -18.43 -21.35
CA PRO A 78 -12.09 -18.82 -19.96
C PRO A 78 -13.45 -18.56 -19.29
N PRO A 79 -13.91 -19.44 -18.38
CA PRO A 79 -15.16 -19.25 -17.68
C PRO A 79 -15.16 -17.95 -16.84
N LEU A 80 -16.31 -17.26 -16.83
CA LEU A 80 -16.53 -16.08 -16.00
C LEU A 80 -16.78 -16.50 -14.54
N GLU A 81 -15.71 -16.73 -13.81
CA GLU A 81 -15.80 -17.01 -12.38
C GLU A 81 -16.05 -15.72 -11.57
N PRO A 82 -16.90 -15.77 -10.53
CA PRO A 82 -17.06 -14.65 -9.62
C PRO A 82 -15.76 -14.35 -8.88
N TYR A 83 -15.52 -13.07 -8.60
CA TYR A 83 -14.35 -12.65 -7.83
C TYR A 83 -14.48 -13.13 -6.37
N PRO A 84 -13.42 -13.68 -5.73
CA PRO A 84 -13.51 -14.18 -4.36
C PRO A 84 -13.84 -13.09 -3.33
N ASP A 85 -14.79 -13.37 -2.43
CA ASP A 85 -15.32 -12.38 -1.46
C ASP A 85 -14.25 -11.87 -0.49
N GLU A 86 -13.42 -12.77 0.04
CA GLU A 86 -12.35 -12.45 0.99
C GLU A 86 -11.28 -11.48 0.42
N LEU A 87 -11.19 -11.37 -0.91
CA LEU A 87 -10.23 -10.49 -1.58
C LEU A 87 -10.84 -9.13 -1.89
N ARG A 88 -12.17 -8.98 -1.79
CA ARG A 88 -12.85 -7.70 -2.00
C ARG A 88 -12.40 -6.71 -0.94
N GLY A 89 -12.13 -5.48 -1.36
CA GLY A 89 -11.74 -4.40 -0.45
C GLY A 89 -10.32 -4.52 0.12
N LEU A 90 -9.47 -5.41 -0.39
CA LEU A 90 -8.08 -5.50 0.05
C LEU A 90 -7.34 -4.16 -0.17
N GLN A 91 -6.79 -3.60 0.91
CA GLN A 91 -6.21 -2.26 0.92
C GLN A 91 -4.70 -2.25 0.61
N CYS A 92 -4.23 -1.13 0.07
CA CYS A 92 -2.81 -0.90 -0.23
C CYS A 92 -1.92 -0.95 1.02
N CYS A 93 -2.35 -0.37 2.14
CA CYS A 93 -1.65 -0.30 3.44
C CYS A 93 -0.17 0.17 3.39
N ALA A 94 0.27 0.82 2.31
CA ALA A 94 1.58 1.46 2.28
C ALA A 94 1.55 2.71 3.18
N THR A 95 2.65 3.00 3.86
CA THR A 95 2.76 4.21 4.69
C THR A 95 2.72 5.45 3.80
N THR A 96 1.76 6.32 4.05
CA THR A 96 1.63 7.60 3.36
C THR A 96 2.61 8.62 3.92
N ARG A 97 2.76 9.77 3.24
CA ARG A 97 3.56 10.90 3.75
C ARG A 97 3.10 11.43 5.12
N ALA A 98 1.83 11.21 5.46
CA ALA A 98 1.25 11.57 6.75
C ALA A 98 1.52 10.53 7.86
N GLY A 99 2.28 9.47 7.57
CA GLY A 99 2.57 8.39 8.53
C GLY A 99 1.44 7.39 8.73
N THR A 100 0.30 7.57 8.07
CA THR A 100 -0.86 6.67 8.17
C THR A 100 -0.89 5.65 7.03
N PRO A 101 -1.52 4.46 7.22
CA PRO A 101 -1.62 3.45 6.17
C PRO A 101 -2.56 3.89 5.04
N CYS A 102 -2.18 3.59 3.80
CA CYS A 102 -2.98 3.89 2.62
C CYS A 102 -4.25 3.03 2.56
N LYS A 103 -5.42 3.69 2.49
CA LYS A 103 -6.76 3.07 2.49
C LYS A 103 -7.30 2.71 1.10
N ARG A 104 -6.54 2.98 0.04
CA ARG A 104 -6.96 2.72 -1.36
C ARG A 104 -7.12 1.21 -1.61
N THR A 105 -8.19 0.83 -2.31
CA THR A 105 -8.54 -0.55 -2.67
C THR A 105 -8.30 -0.85 -4.15
N ASP A 106 -8.00 0.16 -4.98
CA ASP A 106 -7.53 0.00 -6.36
C ASP A 106 -6.07 -0.47 -6.37
N ILE A 107 -5.86 -1.70 -5.92
CA ILE A 107 -4.55 -2.35 -5.87
C ILE A 107 -4.30 -3.19 -7.12
N TYR A 108 -3.03 -3.30 -7.48
CA TYR A 108 -2.55 -4.13 -8.57
C TYR A 108 -1.98 -5.44 -8.02
N ARG A 109 -1.56 -6.37 -8.90
CA ARG A 109 -0.96 -7.68 -8.54
C ARG A 109 0.01 -7.63 -7.35
N ASN A 110 0.85 -6.61 -7.24
CA ASN A 110 1.82 -6.47 -6.16
C ASN A 110 1.21 -6.06 -4.79
N GLY A 111 -0.09 -5.85 -4.72
CA GLY A 111 -0.82 -5.44 -3.52
C GLY A 111 -0.74 -3.95 -3.21
N ARG A 112 -0.28 -3.12 -4.15
CA ARG A 112 -0.13 -1.66 -3.98
C ARG A 112 -0.97 -0.91 -5.00
N CYS A 113 -1.39 0.30 -4.64
CA CYS A 113 -2.14 1.19 -5.54
C CYS A 113 -1.22 1.96 -6.49
N LYS A 114 -1.78 2.68 -7.46
CA LYS A 114 -1.00 3.42 -8.48
C LYS A 114 0.01 4.41 -7.89
N TYR A 115 -0.29 5.01 -6.73
CA TYR A 115 0.57 5.99 -6.06
C TYR A 115 1.71 5.37 -5.25
N HIS A 116 1.59 4.10 -4.88
CA HIS A 116 2.59 3.36 -4.09
C HIS A 116 3.25 2.26 -4.92
N GLY A 117 3.42 2.49 -6.23
CA GLY A 117 4.14 1.58 -7.11
C GLY A 117 3.32 0.40 -7.64
N GLY A 118 1.99 0.42 -7.53
CA GLY A 118 1.10 -0.63 -8.06
C GLY A 118 1.30 -0.92 -9.55
N LYS A 119 1.48 0.13 -10.35
CA LYS A 119 1.77 0.05 -11.79
C LYS A 119 3.26 -0.18 -12.10
N SER A 120 4.14 -0.16 -11.11
CA SER A 120 5.57 -0.34 -11.34
C SER A 120 5.86 -1.80 -11.69
N THR A 121 6.56 -2.02 -12.79
CA THR A 121 7.06 -3.36 -13.18
C THR A 121 8.42 -3.69 -12.57
N GLY A 122 9.01 -2.77 -11.79
CA GLY A 122 10.39 -2.86 -11.33
C GLY A 122 11.42 -2.69 -12.46
N ALA A 123 12.70 -2.75 -12.10
CA ALA A 123 13.78 -2.75 -13.09
C ALA A 123 13.88 -4.11 -13.78
N LYS A 124 13.77 -4.11 -15.11
CA LYS A 124 13.84 -5.33 -15.93
C LYS A 124 15.27 -5.65 -16.37
N THR A 125 16.09 -4.62 -16.62
CA THR A 125 17.47 -4.80 -17.12
C THR A 125 18.48 -4.99 -15.99
N PRO A 126 19.62 -5.66 -16.25
CA PRO A 126 20.71 -5.80 -15.27
C PRO A 126 21.21 -4.45 -14.74
N GLU A 127 21.38 -3.46 -15.61
CA GLU A 127 21.88 -2.11 -15.27
C GLU A 127 20.86 -1.38 -14.38
N GLY A 128 19.57 -1.52 -14.69
CA GLY A 128 18.50 -0.96 -13.88
C GLY A 128 18.46 -1.55 -12.48
N LYS A 129 18.67 -2.87 -12.36
CA LYS A 129 18.77 -3.56 -11.06
C LYS A 129 20.00 -3.11 -10.28
N ALA A 130 21.16 -3.00 -10.94
CA ALA A 130 22.40 -2.50 -10.33
C ALA A 130 22.23 -1.08 -9.79
N ARG A 131 21.58 -0.19 -10.56
CA ARG A 131 21.28 1.19 -10.13
C ARG A 131 20.37 1.22 -8.90
N GLN A 132 19.32 0.41 -8.86
CA GLN A 132 18.44 0.31 -7.68
C GLN A 132 19.20 -0.18 -6.45
N LEU A 133 20.03 -1.22 -6.59
CA LEU A 133 20.84 -1.75 -5.50
C LEU A 133 21.85 -0.73 -4.97
N ALA A 134 22.53 -0.01 -5.87
CA ALA A 134 23.45 1.07 -5.49
C ALA A 134 22.73 2.19 -4.73
N GLY A 135 21.53 2.58 -5.17
CA GLY A 135 20.69 3.54 -4.44
C GLY A 135 20.30 3.08 -3.04
N TYR A 136 19.90 1.81 -2.91
CA TYR A 136 19.57 1.21 -1.61
C TYR A 136 20.78 1.17 -0.66
N ARG A 137 21.96 0.80 -1.17
CA ARG A 137 23.21 0.81 -0.38
C ARG A 137 23.54 2.20 0.17
N ARG A 138 23.43 3.25 -0.65
CA ARG A 138 23.63 4.63 -0.21
C ARG A 138 22.61 5.07 0.84
N TRP A 139 21.35 4.67 0.71
CA TRP A 139 20.33 4.93 1.72
C TRP A 139 20.67 4.28 3.07
N LEU A 140 21.13 3.02 3.07
CA LEU A 140 21.56 2.32 4.29
C LEU A 140 22.74 3.03 4.97
N GLU A 141 23.73 3.48 4.19
CA GLU A 141 24.86 4.22 4.71
C GLU A 141 24.43 5.54 5.38
N ASN A 142 23.56 6.31 4.72
CA ASN A 142 23.01 7.54 5.29
C ASN A 142 22.21 7.27 6.56
N LYS A 143 21.43 6.18 6.60
CA LYS A 143 20.69 5.78 7.80
C LYS A 143 21.64 5.52 8.98
N ARG A 144 22.72 4.76 8.77
CA ARG A 144 23.74 4.47 9.80
C ARG A 144 24.45 5.73 10.28
N LYS A 145 24.81 6.64 9.37
CA LYS A 145 25.43 7.93 9.72
C LYS A 145 24.49 8.78 10.58
N ASN A 146 23.21 8.85 10.20
CA ASN A 146 22.21 9.59 10.98
C ASN A 146 22.04 8.99 12.37
N GLU A 147 21.94 7.66 12.48
CA GLU A 147 21.84 6.95 13.76
C GLU A 147 23.06 7.24 14.65
N ALA A 148 24.27 7.19 14.11
CA ALA A 148 25.52 7.50 14.82
C ALA A 148 25.65 8.98 15.22
N ALA A 149 25.03 9.91 14.47
CA ALA A 149 25.02 11.33 14.81
C ALA A 149 24.00 11.69 15.89
N THR A 150 22.98 10.85 16.08
CA THR A 150 21.96 10.99 17.14
C THR A 150 22.26 10.18 18.40
N ALA A 151 23.31 9.35 18.40
CA ALA A 151 23.78 8.57 19.53
C ALA A 151 24.85 9.33 20.32
#